data_AF-A0A2V7HBH1-F1
#
_entry.id   AF-A0A2V7HBH1-F1
#
_cell.length_a   1.000
_cell.length_b   1.000
_cell.length_c   1.000
_cell.angle_alpha   90.00
_cell.angle_beta   90.00
_cell.angle_gamma   90.00
#
_symmetry.space_group_name_H-M   'P 1'
#
loop_
_entity.id
_entity.type
_entity.pdbx_description
1 polymer ?
#
loop_
_entity_poly.entity_id
_entity_poly.type
_entity_poly.pdbx_seq_one_letter_code
_entity_poly.pdbx_strand_id
1 'polypeptide(L)'
;MTEEHRRLEEARRRSAHWRRWGPYLSERQWGTVREDYSPGGTAWEYFPHDHARSRAYRWGEDGLAGISDNHQRLCFAPALWNGRDPILKERLFGLTGHQGNHGEDVKEYYFYLDSTPTHSYMRYLYKYPQRAYPYTELLEENARRDRRQPEYELLDTGVFADDRYFDVVVEYAKAGVDDLLVRIAVTNRGPEAAGLHVLPTLWFRNTWTWEPGTARPRLRAVSSRVGLSVVEAEHETLGRRWLVCDGAADLLFTENETNARRLWGVAGPTAYAKDAF
;
A
#
# COMPACT_ATOMS: atom_id res chain seq x y z
N MET A 1 31.81 11.97 -12.60
CA MET A 1 30.39 12.29 -12.31
C MET A 1 29.59 11.01 -12.49
N THR A 2 28.84 10.55 -11.50
CA THR A 2 28.02 9.32 -11.63
C THR A 2 26.71 9.62 -12.37
N GLU A 3 25.98 8.60 -12.82
CA GLU A 3 24.65 8.80 -13.41
C GLU A 3 23.69 9.54 -12.45
N GLU A 4 23.77 9.27 -11.16
CA GLU A 4 22.94 9.99 -10.18
C GLU A 4 23.27 11.48 -10.10
N HIS A 5 24.54 11.87 -10.22
CA HIS A 5 24.91 13.29 -10.30
C HIS A 5 24.32 13.97 -11.55
N ARG A 6 24.28 13.25 -12.68
CA ARG A 6 23.64 13.75 -13.91
C ARG A 6 22.14 13.96 -13.70
N ARG A 7 21.44 12.96 -13.14
CA ARG A 7 20.00 13.05 -12.84
C ARG A 7 19.68 14.18 -11.86
N LEU A 8 20.51 14.37 -10.85
CA LEU A 8 20.38 15.48 -9.89
C LEU A 8 20.53 16.85 -10.54
N GLU A 9 21.48 16.99 -11.46
CA GLU A 9 21.66 18.25 -12.19
C GLU A 9 20.52 18.50 -13.17
N GLU A 10 20.03 17.47 -13.88
CA GLU A 10 18.83 17.55 -14.72
C GLU A 10 17.58 17.95 -13.91
N ALA A 11 17.42 17.38 -12.70
CA ALA A 11 16.34 17.74 -11.79
C ALA A 11 16.47 19.18 -11.28
N ARG A 12 17.68 19.62 -10.92
CA ARG A 12 17.98 20.99 -10.48
C ARG A 12 17.67 22.01 -11.58
N ARG A 13 18.06 21.71 -12.83
CA ARG A 13 17.78 22.55 -14.01
C ARG A 13 16.35 22.43 -14.52
N ARG A 14 15.55 21.51 -13.94
CA ARG A 14 14.19 21.19 -14.37
C ARG A 14 14.11 20.73 -15.84
N SER A 15 15.17 20.13 -16.37
CA SER A 15 15.17 19.52 -17.70
C SER A 15 14.58 18.11 -17.70
N ALA A 16 14.57 17.44 -16.54
CA ALA A 16 13.91 16.15 -16.33
C ALA A 16 13.31 16.08 -14.92
N HIS A 17 12.09 15.54 -14.80
CA HIS A 17 11.37 15.46 -13.53
C HIS A 17 11.61 14.14 -12.81
N TRP A 18 12.86 13.78 -12.51
CA TRP A 18 13.20 12.48 -11.92
C TRP A 18 12.44 12.14 -10.63
N ARG A 19 12.09 13.15 -9.83
CA ARG A 19 11.29 13.03 -8.59
C ARG A 19 9.78 13.00 -8.83
N ARG A 20 9.33 12.81 -10.08
CA ARG A 20 7.90 12.68 -10.36
C ARG A 20 7.34 11.44 -9.69
N TRP A 21 8.04 10.32 -9.77
CA TRP A 21 7.63 9.06 -9.16
C TRP A 21 8.54 8.75 -7.98
N GLY A 22 7.97 8.34 -6.86
CA GLY A 22 8.73 8.08 -5.65
C GLY A 22 7.88 7.46 -4.55
N PRO A 23 8.45 7.23 -3.36
CA PRO A 23 7.79 6.61 -2.23
C PRO A 23 6.95 7.67 -1.50
N TYR A 24 5.95 8.21 -2.20
CA TYR A 24 5.05 9.25 -1.69
C TYR A 24 3.75 8.69 -1.12
N LEU A 25 3.55 7.36 -1.21
CA LEU A 25 2.53 6.65 -0.45
C LEU A 25 3.01 6.47 0.99
N SER A 26 2.12 6.71 1.94
CA SER A 26 2.38 6.30 3.32
C SER A 26 2.16 4.80 3.45
N GLU A 27 2.82 4.19 4.44
CA GLU A 27 2.55 2.80 4.80
C GLU A 27 1.25 2.65 5.62
N ARG A 28 0.70 3.79 6.08
CA ARG A 28 -0.52 3.94 6.89
C ARG A 28 -1.16 5.31 6.63
N GLN A 29 -2.44 5.33 6.27
CA GLN A 29 -3.24 6.56 6.13
C GLN A 29 -4.46 6.62 7.07
N TRP A 30 -4.85 5.48 7.66
CA TRP A 30 -5.90 5.41 8.69
C TRP A 30 -5.45 6.04 10.02
N GLY A 31 -6.41 6.52 10.81
CA GLY A 31 -6.16 7.12 12.12
C GLY A 31 -5.34 8.41 12.07
N THR A 32 -5.58 9.27 11.08
CA THR A 32 -4.86 10.54 10.91
C THR A 32 -5.78 11.73 11.13
N VAL A 33 -5.24 12.83 11.68
CA VAL A 33 -6.01 14.07 11.96
C VAL A 33 -6.67 14.66 10.70
N ARG A 34 -6.07 14.47 9.52
CA ARG A 34 -6.65 14.97 8.26
C ARG A 34 -7.90 14.20 7.85
N GLU A 35 -7.96 12.92 8.17
CA GLU A 35 -9.10 12.04 7.85
C GLU A 35 -10.18 12.07 8.94
N ASP A 36 -9.99 12.86 10.01
CA ASP A 36 -10.93 13.00 11.11
C ASP A 36 -12.03 14.01 10.81
N TYR A 37 -13.27 13.51 10.82
CA TYR A 37 -14.49 14.32 10.74
C TYR A 37 -15.43 14.04 11.91
N SER A 38 -14.91 13.45 12.98
CA SER A 38 -15.66 13.26 14.22
C SER A 38 -15.95 14.62 14.88
N PRO A 39 -17.07 14.74 15.62
CA PRO A 39 -17.35 15.96 16.38
C PRO A 39 -16.33 16.27 17.47
N GLY A 40 -15.60 15.25 17.94
CA GLY A 40 -14.73 15.31 19.13
C GLY A 40 -13.22 15.35 18.84
N GLY A 41 -12.78 15.29 17.58
CA GLY A 41 -11.35 15.23 17.26
C GLY A 41 -10.71 13.88 17.59
N THR A 42 -11.47 12.79 17.48
CA THR A 42 -11.07 11.42 17.80
C THR A 42 -10.62 10.68 16.53
N ALA A 43 -9.49 11.12 15.96
CA ALA A 43 -9.01 10.66 14.65
C ALA A 43 -8.79 9.14 14.58
N TRP A 44 -8.26 8.56 15.65
CA TRP A 44 -7.93 7.14 15.76
C TRP A 44 -9.17 6.24 15.81
N GLU A 45 -10.25 6.72 16.43
CA GLU A 45 -11.53 6.02 16.55
C GLU A 45 -12.42 6.25 15.31
N TYR A 46 -12.31 7.41 14.67
CA TYR A 46 -13.17 7.79 13.55
C TYR A 46 -12.85 7.02 12.26
N PHE A 47 -11.57 6.81 11.98
CA PHE A 47 -11.11 6.06 10.81
C PHE A 47 -10.09 5.01 11.23
N PRO A 48 -10.52 3.93 11.91
CA PRO A 48 -9.64 2.88 12.40
C PRO A 48 -9.11 2.02 11.25
N HIS A 49 -8.10 1.20 11.56
CA HIS A 49 -7.52 0.22 10.62
C HIS A 49 -8.58 -0.66 9.94
N ASP A 50 -9.64 -1.09 10.65
CA ASP A 50 -10.64 -1.96 10.04
C ASP A 50 -11.42 -1.30 8.89
N HIS A 51 -11.63 0.03 8.98
CA HIS A 51 -12.27 0.80 7.92
C HIS A 51 -11.33 1.08 6.74
N ALA A 52 -10.01 1.03 6.93
CA ALA A 52 -8.98 1.40 5.95
C ALA A 52 -9.14 0.67 4.60
N ARG A 53 -9.54 -0.61 4.64
CA ARG A 53 -9.74 -1.42 3.44
C ARG A 53 -11.02 -1.04 2.67
N SER A 54 -12.03 -0.56 3.39
CA SER A 54 -13.40 -0.40 2.88
C SER A 54 -13.77 1.05 2.63
N ARG A 55 -12.95 2.02 3.06
CA ARG A 55 -13.23 3.45 2.98
C ARG A 55 -12.19 4.14 2.12
N ALA A 56 -12.66 4.92 1.15
CA ALA A 56 -11.78 5.75 0.34
C ALA A 56 -11.22 6.89 1.20
N TYR A 57 -9.92 7.17 1.05
CA TYR A 57 -9.25 8.27 1.71
C TYR A 57 -9.53 9.58 0.98
N ARG A 58 -9.49 10.70 1.71
CA ARG A 58 -9.69 12.03 1.12
C ARG A 58 -8.38 12.76 0.87
N TRP A 59 -7.43 12.71 1.80
CA TRP A 59 -6.26 13.58 1.77
C TRP A 59 -4.97 12.88 1.34
N GLY A 60 -4.99 11.55 1.25
CA GLY A 60 -3.87 10.73 0.86
C GLY A 60 -4.31 9.35 0.41
N GLU A 61 -3.38 8.43 0.36
CA GLU A 61 -3.52 6.99 0.13
C GLU A 61 -2.38 6.29 0.87
N ASP A 62 -2.58 5.03 1.21
CA ASP A 62 -1.54 4.15 1.72
C ASP A 62 -1.29 2.96 0.81
N GLY A 63 -0.13 2.33 0.98
CA GLY A 63 0.21 1.09 0.28
C GLY A 63 1.55 0.54 0.73
N LEU A 64 1.59 -0.77 0.98
CA LEU A 64 2.79 -1.49 1.41
C LEU A 64 3.90 -1.36 0.37
N ALA A 65 5.05 -0.78 0.75
CA ALA A 65 6.17 -0.55 -0.18
C ALA A 65 5.76 0.21 -1.46
N GLY A 66 4.77 1.10 -1.33
CA GLY A 66 4.10 1.73 -2.45
C GLY A 66 4.85 2.93 -3.05
N ILE A 67 4.53 3.23 -4.32
CA ILE A 67 4.95 4.46 -5.00
C ILE A 67 3.75 5.21 -5.56
N SER A 68 3.92 6.51 -5.79
CA SER A 68 2.97 7.29 -6.57
C SER A 68 3.69 8.37 -7.37
N ASP A 69 2.96 9.08 -8.23
CA ASP A 69 3.44 10.37 -8.69
C ASP A 69 3.46 11.38 -7.53
N ASN A 70 4.18 12.48 -7.69
CA ASN A 70 4.43 13.49 -6.65
C ASN A 70 3.20 14.30 -6.24
N HIS A 71 2.07 14.11 -6.91
CA HIS A 71 0.75 14.61 -6.51
C HIS A 71 -0.19 13.51 -6.01
N GLN A 72 0.31 12.28 -5.85
CA GLN A 72 -0.43 11.11 -5.37
C GLN A 72 -1.72 10.86 -6.16
N ARG A 73 -1.67 11.04 -7.49
CA ARG A 73 -2.79 10.79 -8.40
C ARG A 73 -2.86 9.33 -8.77
N LEU A 74 -1.78 8.77 -9.31
CA LEU A 74 -1.66 7.36 -9.67
C LEU A 74 -0.73 6.65 -8.69
N CYS A 75 -1.24 5.61 -8.06
CA CYS A 75 -0.63 4.88 -6.96
C CYS A 75 -0.41 3.43 -7.38
N PHE A 76 0.71 2.85 -6.94
CA PHE A 76 1.03 1.45 -7.13
C PHE A 76 1.61 0.88 -5.84
N ALA A 77 1.16 -0.32 -5.46
CA ALA A 77 1.71 -1.08 -4.35
C ALA A 77 1.34 -2.57 -4.50
N PRO A 78 2.17 -3.51 -4.01
CA PRO A 78 1.75 -4.88 -3.81
C PRO A 78 0.71 -5.01 -2.68
N ALA A 79 -0.27 -5.88 -2.90
CA ALA A 79 -1.06 -6.52 -1.86
C ALA A 79 -0.70 -8.00 -1.77
N LEU A 80 -0.70 -8.56 -0.56
CA LEU A 80 -0.27 -9.93 -0.30
C LEU A 80 -1.37 -10.70 0.42
N TRP A 81 -1.47 -12.01 0.14
CA TRP A 81 -2.35 -12.90 0.90
C TRP A 81 -1.76 -14.29 1.03
N ASN A 82 -1.51 -14.73 2.26
CA ASN A 82 -0.94 -16.04 2.58
C ASN A 82 -1.99 -17.18 2.56
N GLY A 83 -3.23 -16.91 2.14
CA GLY A 83 -4.33 -17.87 2.14
C GLY A 83 -4.97 -18.11 3.53
N ARG A 84 -4.49 -17.44 4.56
CA ARG A 84 -4.92 -17.61 5.97
C ARG A 84 -5.38 -16.32 6.62
N ASP A 85 -4.83 -15.19 6.20
CA ASP A 85 -5.23 -13.89 6.71
C ASP A 85 -6.69 -13.61 6.36
N PRO A 86 -7.45 -12.97 7.26
CA PRO A 86 -8.85 -12.64 7.02
C PRO A 86 -9.03 -11.53 5.96
N ILE A 87 -7.93 -10.89 5.57
CA ILE A 87 -7.88 -9.65 4.78
C ILE A 87 -6.61 -9.66 3.92
N LEU A 88 -6.62 -8.91 2.81
CA LEU A 88 -5.39 -8.64 2.07
C LEU A 88 -4.43 -7.79 2.92
N LYS A 89 -3.14 -8.12 2.86
CA LYS A 89 -2.08 -7.32 3.45
C LYS A 89 -1.65 -6.24 2.46
N GLU A 90 -2.30 -5.08 2.58
CA GLU A 90 -2.11 -3.93 1.67
C GLU A 90 -1.34 -2.77 2.32
N ARG A 91 -1.22 -2.78 3.65
CA ARG A 91 -0.69 -1.70 4.47
C ARG A 91 -0.16 -2.25 5.79
N LEU A 92 0.64 -1.45 6.49
CA LEU A 92 1.14 -1.82 7.79
C LEU A 92 0.05 -1.70 8.86
N PHE A 93 0.01 -2.69 9.75
CA PHE A 93 -0.81 -2.66 10.95
C PHE A 93 -0.06 -2.04 12.13
N GLY A 94 -0.82 -1.44 13.03
CA GLY A 94 -0.28 -0.88 14.26
C GLY A 94 -1.39 -0.56 15.25
N LEU A 95 -0.96 -0.17 16.44
CA LEU A 95 -1.79 0.27 17.54
C LEU A 95 -1.92 1.79 17.51
N THR A 96 -3.11 2.28 17.86
CA THR A 96 -3.32 3.70 18.17
C THR A 96 -2.71 4.05 19.53
N GLY A 97 -2.58 5.34 19.84
CA GLY A 97 -2.05 5.80 21.12
C GLY A 97 -2.84 5.29 22.35
N HIS A 98 -4.12 4.95 22.18
CA HIS A 98 -4.96 4.38 23.24
C HIS A 98 -4.89 2.85 23.32
N GLN A 99 -4.34 2.19 22.30
CA GLN A 99 -4.21 0.74 22.21
C GLN A 99 -2.83 0.25 22.66
N GLY A 100 -1.77 1.04 22.49
CA GLY A 100 -0.43 0.73 22.98
C GLY A 100 -0.19 1.25 24.39
N ASN A 101 0.55 0.48 25.20
CA ASN A 101 0.95 0.88 26.55
C ASN A 101 2.01 2.00 26.57
N HIS A 102 2.71 2.21 25.46
CA HIS A 102 3.70 3.29 25.24
C HIS A 102 3.37 4.23 24.07
N GLY A 103 2.15 4.15 23.52
CA GLY A 103 1.66 5.06 22.47
C GLY A 103 1.35 4.37 21.15
N GLU A 104 1.44 5.10 20.04
CA GLU A 104 1.30 4.50 18.70
C GLU A 104 2.47 3.56 18.43
N ASP A 105 2.15 2.40 17.84
CA ASP A 105 3.13 1.33 17.73
C ASP A 105 2.86 0.47 16.47
N VAL A 106 3.82 0.41 15.55
CA VAL A 106 3.69 -0.36 14.32
C VAL A 106 4.10 -1.80 14.59
N LYS A 107 3.17 -2.74 14.42
CA LYS A 107 3.39 -4.15 14.77
C LYS A 107 3.93 -4.97 13.61
N GLU A 108 4.86 -4.43 12.83
CA GLU A 108 5.31 -5.03 11.56
C GLU A 108 6.83 -4.99 11.44
N TYR A 109 7.39 -5.95 10.69
CA TYR A 109 8.82 -5.93 10.37
C TYR A 109 9.04 -5.60 8.89
N TYR A 110 9.57 -4.40 8.67
CA TYR A 110 9.82 -3.85 7.35
C TYR A 110 11.05 -2.94 7.37
N PHE A 111 11.70 -2.83 6.22
CA PHE A 111 12.99 -2.16 6.12
C PHE A 111 13.11 -1.40 4.80
N TYR A 112 13.41 -0.11 4.89
CA TYR A 112 13.89 0.67 3.75
C TYR A 112 15.37 0.33 3.55
N LEU A 113 15.68 -0.37 2.46
CA LEU A 113 17.02 -0.91 2.21
C LEU A 113 17.88 0.04 1.38
N ASP A 114 17.28 0.69 0.38
CA ASP A 114 18.00 1.64 -0.47
C ASP A 114 17.01 2.63 -1.12
N SER A 115 17.47 3.87 -1.32
CA SER A 115 16.79 4.85 -2.17
C SER A 115 17.78 5.94 -2.60
N THR A 116 17.99 6.05 -3.90
CA THR A 116 18.72 7.19 -4.48
C THR A 116 17.96 8.52 -4.30
N PRO A 117 18.64 9.68 -4.24
CA PRO A 117 18.00 11.01 -4.10
C PRO A 117 17.00 11.40 -5.20
N THR A 118 17.10 10.79 -6.38
CA THR A 118 16.17 10.96 -7.50
C THR A 118 15.11 9.86 -7.57
N HIS A 119 15.12 8.93 -6.60
CA HIS A 119 14.30 7.71 -6.59
C HIS A 119 14.48 6.90 -7.89
N SER A 120 15.66 6.98 -8.51
CA SER A 120 15.99 6.22 -9.72
C SER A 120 16.22 4.73 -9.43
N TYR A 121 16.57 4.41 -8.20
CA TYR A 121 16.49 3.09 -7.59
C TYR A 121 15.91 3.21 -6.18
N MET A 122 15.02 2.27 -5.82
CA MET A 122 14.43 2.10 -4.49
C MET A 122 14.30 0.61 -4.16
N ARG A 123 14.54 0.24 -2.91
CA ARG A 123 14.44 -1.14 -2.42
C ARG A 123 13.83 -1.20 -1.02
N TYR A 124 12.82 -2.03 -0.87
CA TYR A 124 12.09 -2.27 0.38
C TYR A 124 12.05 -3.78 0.69
N LEU A 125 12.06 -4.14 1.97
CA LEU A 125 11.85 -5.51 2.44
C LEU A 125 10.72 -5.54 3.45
N TYR A 126 9.74 -6.43 3.22
CA TYR A 126 8.68 -6.77 4.17
C TYR A 126 8.81 -8.23 4.63
N LYS A 127 8.59 -8.48 5.93
CA LYS A 127 8.52 -9.82 6.51
C LYS A 127 7.04 -10.21 6.66
N TYR A 128 6.56 -11.08 5.78
CA TYR A 128 5.15 -11.49 5.80
C TYR A 128 4.97 -12.89 6.38
N PRO A 129 4.23 -13.08 7.48
CA PRO A 129 4.07 -14.41 8.08
C PRO A 129 3.28 -15.40 7.19
N GLN A 130 3.64 -16.68 7.27
CA GLN A 130 2.87 -17.76 6.61
C GLN A 130 1.61 -18.13 7.40
N ARG A 131 1.59 -17.84 8.70
CA ARG A 131 0.43 -18.03 9.58
C ARG A 131 -0.50 -16.81 9.49
N ALA A 132 -1.75 -17.00 9.89
CA ALA A 132 -2.69 -15.88 9.98
C ALA A 132 -2.12 -14.79 10.89
N TYR A 133 -2.17 -13.56 10.43
CA TYR A 133 -1.63 -12.43 11.17
C TYR A 133 -2.44 -12.17 12.47
N PRO A 134 -1.79 -12.04 13.64
CA PRO A 134 -2.44 -12.06 14.95
C PRO A 134 -3.02 -10.69 15.36
N TYR A 135 -3.92 -10.12 14.55
CA TYR A 135 -4.49 -8.78 14.79
C TYR A 135 -5.15 -8.65 16.17
N THR A 136 -6.03 -9.58 16.52
CA THR A 136 -6.80 -9.54 17.77
C THR A 136 -5.91 -9.74 19.00
N GLU A 137 -4.97 -10.69 18.93
CA GLU A 137 -4.04 -10.96 20.03
C GLU A 137 -3.16 -9.74 20.34
N LEU A 138 -2.63 -9.09 19.31
CA LEU A 138 -1.84 -7.85 19.47
C LEU A 138 -2.65 -6.73 20.13
N LEU A 139 -3.92 -6.57 19.75
CA LEU A 139 -4.81 -5.55 20.35
C LEU A 139 -5.13 -5.89 21.81
N GLU A 140 -5.54 -7.12 22.09
CA GLU A 140 -6.00 -7.53 23.42
C GLU A 140 -4.87 -7.56 24.44
N GLU A 141 -3.70 -8.08 24.08
CA GLU A 141 -2.58 -8.21 25.00
C GLU A 141 -1.97 -6.84 25.33
N ASN A 142 -1.79 -5.96 24.34
CA ASN A 142 -1.28 -4.61 24.60
C ASN A 142 -2.28 -3.76 25.42
N ALA A 143 -3.59 -3.94 25.22
CA ALA A 143 -4.61 -3.26 26.03
C ALA A 143 -4.62 -3.68 27.51
N ARG A 144 -4.11 -4.89 27.84
CA ARG A 144 -3.99 -5.37 29.23
C ARG A 144 -2.73 -4.85 29.93
N ARG A 145 -1.77 -4.31 29.18
CA ARG A 145 -0.48 -3.88 29.72
C ARG A 145 -0.53 -2.45 30.22
N ASP A 146 0.22 -2.19 31.29
CA ASP A 146 0.45 -0.84 31.77
C ASP A 146 1.81 -0.29 31.32
N ARG A 147 2.02 1.02 31.55
CA ARG A 147 3.24 1.75 31.15
C ARG A 147 4.55 1.21 31.73
N ARG A 148 4.50 0.34 32.75
CA ARG A 148 5.68 -0.24 33.41
C ARG A 148 6.11 -1.57 32.77
N GLN A 149 5.25 -2.17 31.95
CA GLN A 149 5.53 -3.40 31.22
C GLN A 149 6.11 -3.07 29.84
N PRO A 150 6.93 -3.96 29.24
CA PRO A 150 7.36 -3.81 27.86
C PRO A 150 6.17 -3.96 26.90
N GLU A 151 6.28 -3.38 25.71
CA GLU A 151 5.35 -3.61 24.60
C GLU A 151 5.26 -5.11 24.27
N TYR A 152 4.08 -5.57 23.82
CA TYR A 152 3.92 -6.91 23.27
C TYR A 152 4.09 -6.85 21.76
N GLU A 153 5.18 -7.42 21.27
CA GLU A 153 5.60 -7.31 19.88
C GLU A 153 5.07 -8.44 19.00
N LEU A 154 5.05 -8.21 17.69
CA LEU A 154 4.65 -9.24 16.72
C LEU A 154 5.53 -10.50 16.84
N LEU A 155 6.81 -10.38 17.19
CA LEU A 155 7.67 -11.54 17.46
C LEU A 155 7.19 -12.38 18.64
N ASP A 156 6.62 -11.77 19.68
CA ASP A 156 6.21 -12.46 20.91
C ASP A 156 4.99 -13.37 20.70
N THR A 157 4.23 -13.15 19.62
CA THR A 157 3.11 -14.01 19.19
C THR A 157 3.56 -15.37 18.66
N GLY A 158 4.85 -15.52 18.34
CA GLY A 158 5.38 -16.71 17.70
C GLY A 158 4.92 -16.88 16.25
N VAL A 159 4.36 -15.86 15.60
CA VAL A 159 3.93 -15.92 14.19
C VAL A 159 5.09 -16.23 13.23
N PHE A 160 6.32 -15.88 13.63
CA PHE A 160 7.57 -16.13 12.91
C PHE A 160 8.31 -17.41 13.34
N ALA A 161 7.74 -18.22 14.24
CA ALA A 161 8.36 -19.45 14.71
C ALA A 161 8.72 -20.39 13.55
N ASP A 162 9.85 -21.10 13.69
CA ASP A 162 10.41 -22.01 12.69
C ASP A 162 10.72 -21.35 11.34
N ASP A 163 11.06 -20.05 11.35
CA ASP A 163 11.30 -19.24 10.14
C ASP A 163 10.11 -19.22 9.15
N ARG A 164 8.87 -19.44 9.64
CA ARG A 164 7.67 -19.55 8.81
C ARG A 164 7.14 -18.19 8.35
N TYR A 165 7.91 -17.53 7.50
CA TYR A 165 7.56 -16.28 6.85
C TYR A 165 8.13 -16.19 5.44
N PHE A 166 7.70 -15.16 4.73
CA PHE A 166 8.22 -14.75 3.44
C PHE A 166 9.02 -13.46 3.59
N ASP A 167 10.20 -13.41 2.98
CA ASP A 167 10.80 -12.13 2.61
C ASP A 167 10.15 -11.66 1.32
N VAL A 168 9.51 -10.50 1.35
CA VAL A 168 8.97 -9.83 0.17
C VAL A 168 9.82 -8.60 -0.09
N VAL A 169 10.68 -8.69 -1.11
CA VAL A 169 11.53 -7.59 -1.56
C VAL A 169 10.85 -6.90 -2.73
N VAL A 170 10.64 -5.60 -2.60
CA VAL A 170 10.04 -4.75 -3.64
C VAL A 170 11.09 -3.77 -4.12
N GLU A 171 11.33 -3.76 -5.41
CA GLU A 171 12.32 -2.90 -6.06
C GLU A 171 11.70 -2.11 -7.21
N TYR A 172 12.15 -0.87 -7.29
CA TYR A 172 11.80 0.04 -8.38
C TYR A 172 13.09 0.54 -9.02
N ALA A 173 13.19 0.46 -10.34
CA ALA A 173 14.31 0.96 -11.10
C ALA A 173 13.84 1.80 -12.29
N LYS A 174 14.39 3.00 -12.45
CA LYS A 174 14.03 3.94 -13.52
C LYS A 174 14.97 3.83 -14.71
N ALA A 175 14.44 3.46 -15.86
CA ALA A 175 15.11 3.66 -17.15
C ALA A 175 14.94 5.12 -17.64
N GLY A 176 13.84 5.76 -17.26
CA GLY A 176 13.54 7.17 -17.57
C GLY A 176 12.62 7.79 -16.52
N VAL A 177 12.21 9.05 -16.74
CA VAL A 177 11.36 9.78 -15.78
C VAL A 177 10.01 9.10 -15.57
N ASP A 178 9.39 8.57 -16.63
CA ASP A 178 8.09 7.90 -16.61
C ASP A 178 8.19 6.40 -16.98
N ASP A 179 9.41 5.84 -16.95
CA ASP A 179 9.67 4.44 -17.29
C ASP A 179 10.33 3.75 -16.08
N LEU A 180 9.52 2.93 -15.41
CA LEU A 180 9.83 2.27 -14.16
C LEU A 180 9.64 0.76 -14.30
N LEU A 181 10.70 0.01 -13.99
CA LEU A 181 10.62 -1.42 -13.76
C LEU A 181 10.26 -1.68 -12.29
N VAL A 182 9.24 -2.51 -12.07
CA VAL A 182 8.89 -3.04 -10.75
C VAL A 182 9.34 -4.49 -10.67
N ARG A 183 10.06 -4.86 -9.61
CA ARG A 183 10.38 -6.24 -9.31
C ARG A 183 9.91 -6.58 -7.89
N ILE A 184 9.10 -7.62 -7.78
CA ILE A 184 8.67 -8.19 -6.49
C ILE A 184 9.29 -9.59 -6.40
N ALA A 185 10.24 -9.76 -5.47
CA ALA A 185 10.90 -11.03 -5.23
C ALA A 185 10.44 -11.59 -3.87
N VAL A 186 9.92 -12.82 -3.89
CA VAL A 186 9.44 -13.51 -2.69
C VAL A 186 10.36 -14.66 -2.37
N THR A 187 10.89 -14.71 -1.15
CA THR A 187 11.63 -15.86 -0.62
C THR A 187 10.84 -16.49 0.51
N ASN A 188 10.41 -17.73 0.33
CA ASN A 188 9.90 -18.55 1.43
C ASN A 188 11.08 -18.93 2.33
N ARG A 189 11.08 -18.45 3.58
CA ARG A 189 12.12 -18.77 4.58
C ARG A 189 11.81 -20.02 5.39
N GLY A 190 10.55 -20.46 5.36
CA GLY A 190 10.10 -21.61 6.12
C GLY A 190 10.59 -22.95 5.55
N PRO A 191 10.54 -24.01 6.36
CA PRO A 191 11.05 -25.33 5.98
C PRO A 191 10.16 -26.05 4.95
N GLU A 192 8.91 -25.61 4.78
CA GLU A 192 7.90 -26.24 3.92
C GLU A 192 7.45 -25.30 2.81
N ALA A 193 6.98 -25.87 1.70
CA ALA A 193 6.32 -25.11 0.65
C ALA A 193 5.06 -24.42 1.20
N ALA A 194 4.93 -23.12 0.96
CA ALA A 194 3.80 -22.32 1.40
C ALA A 194 3.28 -21.46 0.23
N GLY A 195 1.96 -21.37 0.11
CA GLY A 195 1.31 -20.54 -0.90
C GLY A 195 1.35 -19.06 -0.51
N LEU A 196 1.57 -18.20 -1.50
CA LEU A 196 1.42 -16.75 -1.37
C LEU A 196 0.80 -16.20 -2.64
N HIS A 197 -0.27 -15.44 -2.48
CA HIS A 197 -0.84 -14.63 -3.55
C HIS A 197 -0.20 -13.25 -3.50
N VAL A 198 0.32 -12.80 -4.65
CA VAL A 198 0.90 -11.47 -4.84
C VAL A 198 0.04 -10.73 -5.85
N LEU A 199 -0.51 -9.59 -5.45
CA LEU A 199 -1.40 -8.78 -6.25
C LEU A 199 -0.74 -7.40 -6.46
N PRO A 200 -0.06 -7.17 -7.58
CA PRO A 200 0.41 -5.84 -7.96
C PRO A 200 -0.80 -4.94 -8.25
N THR A 201 -1.06 -3.95 -7.40
CA THR A 201 -2.27 -3.13 -7.46
C THR A 201 -1.94 -1.74 -7.97
N LEU A 202 -2.72 -1.26 -8.95
CA LEU A 202 -2.64 0.09 -9.51
C LEU A 202 -3.99 0.79 -9.29
N TRP A 203 -3.98 1.99 -8.72
CA TRP A 203 -5.22 2.74 -8.48
C TRP A 203 -5.02 4.25 -8.57
N PHE A 204 -6.11 4.96 -8.82
CA PHE A 204 -6.14 6.41 -8.67
C PHE A 204 -6.66 6.79 -7.29
N ARG A 205 -6.03 7.79 -6.66
CA ARG A 205 -6.58 8.39 -5.44
C ARG A 205 -7.97 8.96 -5.73
N ASN A 206 -8.94 8.66 -4.89
CA ASN A 206 -10.31 9.12 -5.08
C ASN A 206 -10.43 10.61 -4.78
N THR A 207 -10.30 11.46 -5.81
CA THR A 207 -10.52 12.91 -5.72
C THR A 207 -11.91 13.33 -6.21
N TRP A 208 -12.50 12.55 -7.13
CA TRP A 208 -13.80 12.85 -7.76
C TRP A 208 -14.99 12.81 -6.81
N THR A 209 -14.89 12.08 -5.71
CA THR A 209 -15.94 12.05 -4.67
C THR A 209 -15.98 13.34 -3.86
N TRP A 210 -14.84 14.01 -3.72
CA TRP A 210 -14.67 15.15 -2.80
C TRP A 210 -14.66 16.50 -3.51
N GLU A 211 -14.28 16.52 -4.79
CA GLU A 211 -14.08 17.74 -5.57
C GLU A 211 -15.05 17.74 -6.77
N PRO A 212 -16.13 18.53 -6.72
CA PRO A 212 -17.06 18.65 -7.83
C PRO A 212 -16.38 19.12 -9.11
N GLY A 213 -16.69 18.47 -10.23
CA GLY A 213 -16.13 18.80 -11.54
C GLY A 213 -14.81 18.08 -11.86
N THR A 214 -14.24 17.33 -10.92
CA THR A 214 -13.04 16.52 -11.18
C THR A 214 -13.36 15.38 -12.16
N ALA A 215 -12.63 15.34 -13.28
CA ALA A 215 -12.74 14.27 -14.26
C ALA A 215 -12.29 12.93 -13.65
N ARG A 216 -13.17 11.92 -13.67
CA ARG A 216 -12.85 10.59 -13.16
C ARG A 216 -11.82 9.90 -14.07
N PRO A 217 -10.66 9.48 -13.53
CA PRO A 217 -9.67 8.75 -14.29
C PRO A 217 -10.15 7.31 -14.58
N ARG A 218 -9.50 6.63 -15.52
CA ARG A 218 -9.92 5.30 -15.97
C ARG A 218 -8.78 4.30 -15.94
N LEU A 219 -9.08 3.09 -15.51
CA LEU A 219 -8.24 1.91 -15.67
C LEU A 219 -8.98 0.93 -16.58
N ARG A 220 -8.29 0.37 -17.57
CA ARG A 220 -8.86 -0.67 -18.43
C ARG A 220 -7.82 -1.69 -18.83
N ALA A 221 -8.24 -2.95 -18.91
CA ALA A 221 -7.46 -3.97 -19.60
C ALA A 221 -7.38 -3.61 -21.09
N VAL A 222 -6.18 -3.72 -21.67
CA VAL A 222 -5.99 -3.58 -23.11
C VAL A 222 -5.33 -4.85 -23.65
N SER A 223 -5.76 -5.29 -24.83
CA SER A 223 -5.19 -6.49 -25.45
C SER A 223 -3.71 -6.26 -25.75
N SER A 224 -2.86 -7.00 -25.06
CA SER A 224 -1.43 -7.02 -25.31
C SER A 224 -0.99 -8.31 -26.00
N ARG A 225 0.27 -8.32 -26.42
CA ARG A 225 0.94 -9.47 -27.03
C ARG A 225 0.75 -10.72 -26.17
N VAL A 226 0.80 -11.88 -26.81
CA VAL A 226 0.73 -13.19 -26.14
C VAL A 226 1.74 -13.23 -24.99
N GLY A 227 1.26 -13.59 -23.80
CA GLY A 227 2.09 -13.71 -22.59
C GLY A 227 2.27 -12.43 -21.78
N LEU A 228 1.54 -11.34 -22.07
CA LEU A 228 1.54 -10.12 -21.27
C LEU A 228 0.11 -9.75 -20.85
N SER A 229 -0.01 -9.12 -19.68
CA SER A 229 -1.26 -8.50 -19.21
C SER A 229 -1.03 -7.01 -19.04
N VAL A 230 -1.86 -6.17 -19.66
CA VAL A 230 -1.65 -4.71 -19.67
C VAL A 230 -2.87 -3.97 -19.18
N VAL A 231 -2.64 -3.08 -18.21
CA VAL A 231 -3.61 -2.10 -17.72
C VAL A 231 -3.22 -0.73 -18.25
N GLU A 232 -4.10 -0.10 -19.03
CA GLU A 232 -3.97 1.30 -19.40
C GLU A 232 -4.63 2.17 -18.33
N ALA A 233 -3.89 3.19 -17.88
CA ALA A 233 -4.34 4.20 -16.95
C ALA A 233 -4.44 5.56 -17.66
N GLU A 234 -5.62 6.16 -17.63
CA GLU A 234 -5.91 7.45 -18.27
C GLU A 234 -6.35 8.47 -17.22
N HIS A 235 -5.63 9.57 -17.15
CA HIS A 235 -5.96 10.70 -16.28
C HIS A 235 -5.72 12.01 -17.03
N GLU A 236 -6.64 12.96 -16.89
CA GLU A 236 -6.70 14.21 -17.67
C GLU A 236 -5.35 14.95 -17.77
N THR A 237 -4.70 15.22 -16.64
CA THR A 237 -3.43 15.97 -16.60
C THR A 237 -2.16 15.11 -16.52
N LEU A 238 -2.24 13.87 -16.04
CA LEU A 238 -1.09 12.95 -15.99
C LEU A 238 -0.87 12.25 -17.35
N GLY A 239 -1.89 12.24 -18.19
CA GLY A 239 -1.90 11.56 -19.47
C GLY A 239 -2.11 10.06 -19.34
N ARG A 240 -1.79 9.34 -20.42
CA ARG A 240 -1.86 7.88 -20.47
C ARG A 240 -0.59 7.25 -19.89
N ARG A 241 -0.76 6.17 -19.13
CA ARG A 241 0.28 5.33 -18.55
C ARG A 241 -0.14 3.87 -18.69
N TRP A 242 0.82 2.96 -18.56
CA TRP A 242 0.57 1.53 -18.68
C TRP A 242 1.29 0.78 -17.56
N LEU A 243 0.58 -0.13 -16.91
CA LEU A 243 1.19 -1.20 -16.13
C LEU A 243 1.24 -2.45 -17.02
N VAL A 244 2.45 -2.93 -17.27
CA VAL A 244 2.70 -4.12 -18.08
C VAL A 244 3.21 -5.22 -17.16
N CYS A 245 2.39 -6.25 -16.99
CA CYS A 245 2.75 -7.43 -16.22
C CYS A 245 3.29 -8.51 -17.16
N ASP A 246 4.43 -9.09 -16.79
CA ASP A 246 4.96 -10.29 -17.44
C ASP A 246 4.08 -11.49 -17.08
N GLY A 247 3.64 -12.25 -18.08
CA GLY A 247 2.69 -13.35 -17.93
C GLY A 247 1.22 -12.99 -18.22
N ALA A 248 0.41 -14.05 -18.38
CA ALA A 248 -1.03 -13.96 -18.51
C ALA A 248 -1.68 -14.02 -17.11
N ALA A 249 -1.57 -12.92 -16.37
CA ALA A 249 -2.18 -12.76 -15.06
C ALA A 249 -3.67 -12.38 -15.19
N ASP A 250 -4.50 -12.88 -14.29
CA ASP A 250 -5.90 -12.46 -14.20
C ASP A 250 -5.97 -10.99 -13.77
N LEU A 251 -6.63 -10.17 -14.58
CA LEU A 251 -6.84 -8.75 -14.28
C LEU A 251 -8.19 -8.56 -13.60
N LEU A 252 -8.16 -8.08 -12.36
CA LEU A 252 -9.34 -7.75 -11.57
C LEU A 252 -9.47 -6.23 -11.44
N PHE A 253 -10.69 -5.73 -11.51
CA PHE A 253 -10.98 -4.30 -11.41
C PHE A 253 -12.08 -4.04 -10.40
N THR A 254 -11.86 -3.03 -9.57
CA THR A 254 -12.86 -2.47 -8.66
C THR A 254 -12.74 -0.96 -8.65
N GLU A 255 -13.73 -0.28 -8.10
CA GLU A 255 -13.65 1.17 -7.92
C GLU A 255 -13.02 1.48 -6.57
N ASN A 256 -12.18 2.54 -6.50
CA ASN A 256 -11.68 3.08 -5.22
C ASN A 256 -12.78 3.88 -4.50
N GLU A 257 -13.96 3.27 -4.34
CA GLU A 257 -15.14 3.85 -3.70
C GLU A 257 -15.35 3.25 -2.33
N THR A 258 -15.91 4.06 -1.42
CA THR A 258 -16.24 3.59 -0.07
C THR A 258 -17.35 2.55 -0.12
N ASN A 259 -17.14 1.40 0.52
CA ASN A 259 -18.14 0.37 0.75
C ASN A 259 -19.11 0.80 1.87
N ALA A 260 -20.05 1.67 1.50
CA ALA A 260 -21.04 2.21 2.43
C ALA A 260 -21.95 1.11 3.03
N ARG A 261 -22.17 0.01 2.29
CA ARG A 261 -22.98 -1.12 2.77
C ARG A 261 -22.29 -1.82 3.93
N ARG A 262 -20.99 -2.08 3.82
CA ARG A 262 -20.21 -2.70 4.90
C ARG A 262 -20.06 -1.78 6.11
N LEU A 263 -19.76 -0.51 5.89
CA LEU A 263 -19.44 0.42 6.99
C LEU A 263 -20.67 0.93 7.73
N TRP A 264 -21.77 1.17 7.01
CA TRP A 264 -22.94 1.88 7.56
C TRP A 264 -24.27 1.21 7.23
N GLY A 265 -24.28 0.06 6.55
CA GLY A 265 -25.52 -0.65 6.20
C GLY A 265 -26.39 0.06 5.14
N VAL A 266 -25.85 1.08 4.46
CA VAL A 266 -26.58 1.87 3.45
C VAL A 266 -26.10 1.55 2.03
N ALA A 267 -26.93 1.82 1.03
CA ALA A 267 -26.55 1.64 -0.36
C ALA A 267 -25.37 2.56 -0.74
N GLY A 268 -24.34 1.98 -1.35
CA GLY A 268 -23.20 2.72 -1.90
C GLY A 268 -23.39 3.11 -3.37
N PRO A 269 -22.48 3.91 -3.93
CA PRO A 269 -22.57 4.36 -5.33
C PRO A 269 -22.25 3.26 -6.35
N THR A 270 -21.66 2.15 -5.92
CA THR A 270 -21.24 1.04 -6.78
C THR A 270 -21.32 -0.29 -6.03
N ALA A 271 -21.45 -1.39 -6.78
CA ALA A 271 -21.31 -2.76 -6.27
C ALA A 271 -19.84 -3.22 -6.17
N TYR A 272 -18.94 -2.54 -6.88
CA TYR A 272 -17.50 -2.85 -6.92
C TYR A 272 -16.74 -1.81 -6.09
N ALA A 273 -16.83 -1.93 -4.76
CA ALA A 273 -16.17 -1.01 -3.84
C ALA A 273 -14.69 -1.39 -3.58
N LYS A 274 -13.97 -0.55 -2.85
CA LYS A 274 -12.53 -0.70 -2.59
C LYS A 274 -12.13 -2.10 -2.08
N ASP A 275 -12.98 -2.76 -1.29
CA ASP A 275 -12.75 -4.08 -0.68
C ASP A 275 -13.47 -5.23 -1.41
N ALA A 276 -13.55 -5.17 -2.74
CA ALA A 276 -14.25 -6.18 -3.55
C ALA A 276 -13.51 -7.54 -3.68
N PHE A 277 -12.27 -7.64 -3.20
CA PHE A 277 -11.41 -8.83 -3.31
C PHE A 277 -10.98 -9.35 -1.94
#